data_AF-A0A659S2J6-F1
#
_entry.id   AF-A0A659S2J6-F1
#
_cell.length_a   1.000
_cell.length_b   1.000
_cell.length_c   1.000
_cell.angle_alpha   90.00
_cell.angle_beta   90.00
_cell.angle_gamma   90.00
#
_symmetry.space_group_name_H-M   'P 1'
#
loop_
_entity.id
_entity.type
_entity.pdbx_description
1 polymer ?
#
loop_
_entity_poly.entity_id
_entity_poly.type
_entity_poly.pdbx_seq_one_letter_code
_entity_poly.pdbx_strand_id
1 'polypeptide(L)'
;AAHFTPFHWVDALLMGKSKRALHILQQLRLEGSEPVILLRTLQRELLLLVNLKRQSAHMPLRALFDKHRVWQNRRPMIGDALQRLHPAQLRQAVQLLTRTEITLKQDYGQSVWADLEGLSLLLCHKALADVFIDG
;
A
#
# COMPACT_ATOMS: atom_id res chain seq x y z
N ALA A 1 -18.38 18.43 -0.48
CA ALA A 1 -17.19 17.67 -0.87
C ALA A 1 -17.28 16.26 -0.27
N ALA A 2 -16.78 15.23 -0.94
CA ALA A 2 -16.71 13.90 -0.33
C ALA A 2 -15.52 13.88 0.64
N HIS A 3 -15.77 13.64 1.94
CA HIS A 3 -14.71 13.55 2.94
C HIS A 3 -13.98 12.20 2.80
N PHE A 4 -12.68 12.26 2.55
CA PHE A 4 -11.85 11.07 2.48
C PHE A 4 -11.09 10.82 3.78
N THR A 5 -10.60 9.59 3.94
CA THR A 5 -9.79 9.19 5.09
C THR A 5 -8.59 8.41 4.55
N PRO A 6 -7.50 8.25 5.33
CA PRO A 6 -6.37 7.42 4.93
C PRO A 6 -6.78 5.97 4.58
N PHE A 7 -7.84 5.44 5.20
CA PHE A 7 -8.39 4.13 4.86
C PHE A 7 -9.00 4.09 3.46
N HIS A 8 -9.72 5.14 3.04
CA HIS A 8 -10.24 5.23 1.68
C HIS A 8 -9.12 5.22 0.62
N TRP A 9 -7.98 5.84 0.93
CA TRP A 9 -6.79 5.80 0.07
C TRP A 9 -6.23 4.37 -0.02
N VAL A 10 -5.98 3.73 1.14
CA VAL A 10 -5.47 2.36 1.19
C VAL A 10 -6.39 1.35 0.52
N ASP A 11 -7.71 1.46 0.68
CA ASP A 11 -8.66 0.58 0.00
C ASP A 11 -8.59 0.75 -1.52
N ALA A 12 -8.41 1.98 -2.02
CA ALA A 12 -8.18 2.23 -3.44
C ALA A 12 -6.88 1.58 -3.94
N LEU A 13 -5.81 1.58 -3.12
CA LEU A 13 -4.55 0.88 -3.44
C LEU A 13 -4.74 -0.63 -3.53
N LEU A 14 -5.41 -1.24 -2.55
CA LEU A 14 -5.66 -2.67 -2.51
C LEU A 14 -6.53 -3.12 -3.69
N MET A 15 -7.53 -2.32 -4.05
CA MET A 15 -8.36 -2.54 -5.25
C MET A 15 -7.64 -2.27 -6.59
N GLY A 16 -6.41 -1.74 -6.58
CA GLY A 16 -5.67 -1.43 -7.80
C GLY A 16 -6.20 -0.23 -8.58
N LYS A 17 -6.96 0.67 -7.94
CA LYS A 17 -7.62 1.82 -8.58
C LYS A 17 -6.74 3.07 -8.51
N SER A 18 -5.65 3.11 -9.29
CA SER A 18 -4.63 4.18 -9.25
C SER A 18 -5.21 5.59 -9.39
N LYS A 19 -6.06 5.85 -10.39
CA LYS A 19 -6.72 7.16 -10.58
C LYS A 19 -7.50 7.61 -9.34
N ARG A 20 -8.22 6.68 -8.69
CA ARG A 20 -8.96 6.97 -7.45
C ARG A 20 -7.99 7.19 -6.30
N ALA A 21 -6.96 6.36 -6.16
CA ALA A 21 -5.98 6.50 -5.08
C ALA A 21 -5.27 7.86 -5.13
N LEU A 22 -4.80 8.28 -6.31
CA LEU A 22 -4.16 9.59 -6.48
C LEU A 22 -5.11 10.76 -6.22
N HIS A 23 -6.36 10.64 -6.69
CA HIS A 23 -7.39 11.65 -6.38
C HIS A 23 -7.63 11.78 -4.87
N ILE A 24 -7.77 10.66 -4.16
CA ILE A 24 -7.95 10.67 -2.70
C ILE A 24 -6.72 11.25 -2.00
N LEU A 25 -5.52 10.85 -2.41
CA LEU A 25 -4.27 11.35 -1.83
C LEU A 25 -4.14 12.87 -1.98
N GLN A 26 -4.50 13.40 -3.15
CA GLN A 26 -4.53 14.84 -3.39
C GLN A 26 -5.55 15.55 -2.49
N GLN A 27 -6.76 14.99 -2.32
CA GLN A 27 -7.76 15.56 -1.41
C GLN A 27 -7.28 15.55 0.04
N LEU A 28 -6.70 14.44 0.52
CA LEU A 28 -6.15 14.36 1.88
C LEU A 28 -5.05 15.41 2.11
N ARG A 29 -4.23 15.69 1.10
CA ARG A 29 -3.22 16.77 1.15
C ARG A 29 -3.87 18.15 1.28
N LEU A 30 -4.90 18.44 0.48
CA LEU A 30 -5.62 19.72 0.52
C LEU A 30 -6.38 19.92 1.85
N GLU A 31 -6.88 18.83 2.44
CA GLU A 31 -7.54 18.82 3.75
C GLU A 31 -6.54 18.93 4.93
N GLY A 32 -5.23 19.02 4.67
CA GLY A 32 -4.22 19.17 5.72
C GLY A 32 -3.94 17.90 6.51
N SER A 33 -4.23 16.72 5.94
CA SER A 33 -3.94 15.44 6.59
C SER A 33 -2.44 15.26 6.81
N GLU A 34 -2.05 14.80 8.00
CA GLU A 34 -0.64 14.56 8.30
C GLU A 34 -0.09 13.33 7.55
N PRO A 35 1.02 13.45 6.78
CA PRO A 35 1.61 12.33 6.05
C PRO A 35 1.98 11.13 6.93
N VAL A 36 2.32 11.37 8.20
CA VAL A 36 2.67 10.32 9.16
C VAL A 36 1.52 9.33 9.38
N ILE A 37 0.27 9.81 9.35
CA ILE A 37 -0.91 8.97 9.51
C ILE A 37 -1.10 8.11 8.27
N LEU A 38 -0.91 8.68 7.08
CA LEU A 38 -0.99 7.94 5.81
C LEU A 38 0.07 6.83 5.77
N LEU A 39 1.33 7.15 6.10
CA LEU A 39 2.41 6.17 6.15
C LEU A 39 2.11 5.02 7.11
N ARG A 40 1.71 5.30 8.35
CA ARG A 40 1.37 4.26 9.34
C ARG A 40 0.18 3.41 8.91
N THR A 41 -0.81 4.02 8.26
CA THR A 41 -1.99 3.30 7.76
C THR A 41 -1.58 2.34 6.63
N LEU A 42 -0.78 2.80 5.67
CA LEU A 42 -0.27 1.95 4.60
C LEU A 42 0.69 0.87 5.12
N GLN A 43 1.57 1.21 6.07
CA GLN A 43 2.55 0.29 6.65
C GLN A 43 1.90 -0.98 7.20
N ARG A 44 0.82 -0.83 7.98
CA ARG A 44 0.11 -1.97 8.59
C ARG A 44 -0.40 -2.94 7.53
N GLU A 45 -1.00 -2.41 6.47
CA GLU A 45 -1.59 -3.20 5.40
C GLU A 45 -0.53 -3.80 4.48
N LEU A 46 0.54 -3.06 4.18
CA LEU A 46 1.65 -3.55 3.37
C LEU A 46 2.38 -4.71 4.07
N LEU A 47 2.65 -4.59 5.37
CA LEU A 47 3.28 -5.66 6.16
C LEU A 47 2.36 -6.89 6.30
N LEU A 48 1.03 -6.68 6.37
CA LEU A 48 0.07 -7.78 6.30
C LEU A 48 0.18 -8.51 4.96
N LEU A 49 0.16 -7.78 3.83
CA LEU A 49 0.30 -8.38 2.50
C LEU A 49 1.61 -9.17 2.35
N VAL A 50 2.74 -8.62 2.81
CA VAL A 50 4.04 -9.32 2.78
C VAL A 50 3.97 -10.64 3.55
N ASN A 51 3.41 -10.61 4.76
CA ASN A 51 3.31 -11.81 5.59
C ASN A 51 2.37 -12.86 4.99
N LEU A 52 1.23 -12.45 4.44
CA LEU A 52 0.28 -13.34 3.79
C LEU A 52 0.88 -13.95 2.53
N LYS A 53 1.52 -13.14 1.66
CA LYS A 53 2.15 -13.60 0.41
C LYS A 53 3.26 -14.62 0.66
N ARG A 54 4.06 -14.42 1.71
CA ARG A 54 5.11 -15.37 2.09
C ARG A 54 4.53 -16.67 2.63
N GLN A 55 3.55 -16.60 3.53
CA GLN A 55 2.98 -17.78 4.16
C GLN A 55 2.05 -18.57 3.23
N SER A 56 1.48 -17.94 2.19
CA SER A 56 0.59 -18.60 1.24
C SER A 56 1.27 -19.70 0.41
N ALA A 57 2.61 -19.76 0.43
CA ALA A 57 3.38 -20.87 -0.15
C ALA A 57 3.19 -22.20 0.62
N HIS A 58 2.78 -22.13 1.89
CA HIS A 58 2.72 -23.30 2.78
C HIS A 58 1.35 -23.49 3.45
N MET A 59 0.46 -22.48 3.39
CA MET A 59 -0.84 -22.52 4.06
C MET A 59 -1.91 -21.88 3.16
N PRO A 60 -3.12 -22.47 3.08
CA PRO A 60 -4.21 -21.89 2.29
C PRO A 60 -4.60 -20.51 2.82
N LEU A 61 -4.93 -19.61 1.90
CA LEU A 61 -5.18 -18.20 2.21
C LEU A 61 -6.33 -17.98 3.22
N ARG A 62 -7.35 -18.84 3.21
CA ARG A 62 -8.45 -18.82 4.18
C ARG A 62 -7.95 -18.97 5.62
N ALA A 63 -7.11 -19.97 5.89
CA ALA A 63 -6.54 -20.21 7.21
C ALA A 63 -5.62 -19.06 7.64
N LEU A 64 -4.89 -18.46 6.70
CA LEU A 64 -4.07 -17.28 6.97
C LEU A 64 -4.91 -16.06 7.34
N PHE A 65 -6.04 -15.83 6.67
CA PHE A 65 -6.96 -14.76 7.05
C PHE A 65 -7.52 -14.95 8.45
N ASP A 66 -7.86 -16.18 8.84
CA ASP A 66 -8.32 -16.48 10.20
C ASP A 66 -7.19 -16.23 11.22
N LYS A 67 -5.97 -16.73 10.94
CA LYS A 67 -4.78 -16.55 11.79
C LYS A 67 -4.42 -15.08 12.02
N HIS A 68 -4.48 -14.27 10.97
CA HIS A 68 -4.21 -12.83 11.03
C HIS A 68 -5.42 -11.98 11.41
N ARG A 69 -6.56 -12.61 11.76
CA ARG A 69 -7.82 -11.94 12.15
C ARG A 69 -8.29 -10.90 11.12
N VAL A 70 -8.15 -11.24 9.84
CA VAL A 70 -8.62 -10.40 8.74
C VAL A 70 -10.15 -10.44 8.70
N TRP A 71 -10.76 -9.27 8.84
CA TRP A 71 -12.20 -9.07 8.76
C TRP A 71 -12.79 -9.63 7.46
N GLN A 72 -13.93 -10.33 7.55
CA GLN A 72 -14.53 -11.06 6.43
C GLN A 72 -14.76 -10.18 5.20
N ASN A 73 -15.28 -8.96 5.40
CA ASN A 73 -15.54 -7.99 4.35
C ASN A 73 -14.27 -7.48 3.62
N ARG A 74 -13.08 -7.63 4.21
CA ARG A 74 -11.81 -7.23 3.59
C ARG A 74 -11.10 -8.36 2.86
N ARG A 75 -11.49 -9.62 3.10
CA ARG A 75 -10.81 -10.80 2.52
C ARG A 75 -10.80 -10.80 0.99
N PRO A 76 -11.90 -10.49 0.27
CA PRO A 76 -11.88 -10.45 -1.19
C PRO A 76 -10.86 -9.42 -1.71
N MET A 77 -10.92 -8.19 -1.20
CA MET A 77 -10.03 -7.09 -1.59
C MET A 77 -8.56 -7.41 -1.32
N ILE A 78 -8.25 -8.00 -0.16
CA ILE A 78 -6.87 -8.42 0.17
C ILE A 78 -6.44 -9.60 -0.71
N GLY A 79 -7.35 -10.54 -0.99
CA GLY A 79 -7.10 -11.66 -1.91
C GLY A 79 -6.73 -11.18 -3.31
N ASP A 80 -7.50 -10.24 -3.87
CA ASP A 80 -7.24 -9.65 -5.18
C ASP A 80 -5.90 -8.91 -5.21
N ALA A 81 -5.58 -8.15 -4.16
CA ALA A 81 -4.29 -7.50 -4.01
C ALA A 81 -3.13 -8.52 -3.98
N LEU A 82 -3.28 -9.62 -3.24
CA LEU A 82 -2.30 -10.70 -3.18
C LEU A 82 -2.14 -11.44 -4.51
N GLN A 83 -3.18 -11.56 -5.34
CA GLN A 83 -3.05 -12.13 -6.67
C GLN A 83 -2.33 -11.16 -7.63
N ARG A 84 -2.62 -9.87 -7.51
CA ARG A 84 -2.08 -8.82 -8.39
C ARG A 84 -0.62 -8.47 -8.11
N LEU A 85 -0.21 -8.43 -6.85
CA LEU A 85 1.11 -7.95 -6.42
C LEU A 85 2.15 -9.07 -6.35
N HIS A 86 3.29 -8.89 -7.00
CA HIS A 86 4.41 -9.84 -6.96
C HIS A 86 5.25 -9.69 -5.68
N PRO A 87 5.91 -10.75 -5.14
CA PRO A 87 6.76 -10.61 -3.97
C PRO A 87 7.87 -9.55 -4.12
N ALA A 88 8.45 -9.40 -5.32
CA ALA A 88 9.44 -8.36 -5.60
C ALA A 88 8.88 -6.94 -5.45
N GLN A 89 7.66 -6.72 -5.97
CA GLN A 89 6.94 -5.46 -5.88
C GLN A 89 6.57 -5.10 -4.44
N LEU A 90 6.17 -6.09 -3.63
CA LEU A 90 5.94 -5.88 -2.19
C LEU A 90 7.24 -5.48 -1.46
N ARG A 91 8.39 -6.08 -1.82
CA ARG A 91 9.70 -5.67 -1.26
C ARG A 91 10.05 -4.24 -1.65
N GLN A 92 9.90 -3.88 -2.93
CA GLN A 92 10.13 -2.51 -3.42
C GLN A 92 9.24 -1.50 -2.69
N ALA A 93 7.96 -1.84 -2.47
CA ALA A 93 7.04 -0.98 -1.73
C ALA A 93 7.48 -0.79 -0.27
N VAL A 94 7.99 -1.83 0.39
CA VAL A 94 8.52 -1.71 1.77
C VAL A 94 9.79 -0.84 1.80
N GLN A 95 10.68 -0.98 0.82
CA GLN A 95 11.89 -0.16 0.71
C GLN A 95 11.54 1.32 0.51
N LEU A 96 10.62 1.61 -0.41
CA LEU A 96 10.16 2.98 -0.67
C LEU A 96 9.47 3.56 0.57
N LEU A 97 8.56 2.80 1.21
CA LEU A 97 7.91 3.22 2.45
C LEU A 97 8.93 3.55 3.56
N THR A 98 9.96 2.72 3.72
CA THR A 98 11.03 2.93 4.69
C THR A 98 11.80 4.22 4.40
N ARG A 99 12.20 4.44 3.15
CA ARG A 99 12.88 5.67 2.73
C ARG A 99 12.02 6.90 3.02
N THR A 100 10.74 6.85 2.67
CA THR A 100 9.79 7.94 2.92
C THR A 100 9.61 8.22 4.41
N GLU A 101 9.58 7.19 5.25
CA GLU A 101 9.50 7.35 6.71
C GLU A 101 10.77 8.00 7.28
N ILE A 102 11.95 7.65 6.77
CA ILE A 102 13.22 8.30 7.15
C ILE A 102 13.21 9.77 6.73
N THR A 103 12.89 10.05 5.47
CA THR A 103 12.83 11.42 4.93
C THR A 103 11.80 12.28 5.67
N LEU A 104 10.64 11.73 6.05
CA LEU A 104 9.65 12.44 6.85
C LEU A 104 10.22 12.88 8.21
N LYS A 105 11.03 12.02 8.86
CA LYS A 105 11.62 12.29 10.17
C LYS A 105 12.86 13.19 10.12
N GLN A 106 13.53 13.27 8.97
CA GLN A 106 14.78 14.02 8.81
C GLN A 106 14.58 15.39 8.15
N ASP A 107 13.72 15.49 7.12
CA ASP A 107 13.68 16.65 6.21
C ASP A 107 12.34 17.43 6.22
N TYR A 108 11.40 17.11 7.12
CA TYR A 108 10.13 17.84 7.34
C TYR A 108 9.29 18.21 6.08
N GLY A 109 9.34 17.44 4.99
CA GLY A 109 8.06 16.98 4.42
C GLY A 109 7.56 17.43 3.04
N GLN A 110 8.34 18.01 2.11
CA GLN A 110 7.83 18.17 0.72
C GLN A 110 7.95 16.90 -0.13
N SER A 111 9.06 16.16 -0.03
CA SER A 111 9.32 14.93 -0.78
C SER A 111 8.36 13.78 -0.44
N VAL A 112 7.79 13.79 0.78
CA VAL A 112 6.93 12.71 1.29
C VAL A 112 5.68 12.51 0.44
N TRP A 113 5.04 13.58 -0.02
CA TRP A 113 3.83 13.46 -0.85
C TRP A 113 4.12 12.85 -2.22
N ALA A 114 5.24 13.23 -2.84
CA ALA A 114 5.67 12.65 -4.10
C ALA A 114 6.00 11.15 -3.94
N ASP A 115 6.62 10.77 -2.83
CA ASP A 115 6.87 9.35 -2.53
C ASP A 115 5.57 8.57 -2.31
N LEU A 116 4.57 9.15 -1.63
CA LEU A 116 3.25 8.53 -1.44
C LEU A 116 2.52 8.34 -2.78
N GLU A 117 2.68 9.26 -3.74
CA GLU A 117 2.19 9.08 -5.11
C GLU A 117 2.92 7.93 -5.81
N GLY A 118 4.25 7.85 -5.69
CA GLY A 118 5.06 6.76 -6.20
C GLY A 118 4.66 5.39 -5.63
N LEU A 119 4.48 5.30 -4.31
CA LEU A 119 3.94 4.12 -3.61
C LEU A 119 2.56 3.75 -4.13
N SER A 120 1.70 4.75 -4.37
CA SER A 120 0.34 4.52 -4.86
C SER A 120 0.34 3.86 -6.23
N LEU A 121 1.16 4.38 -7.14
CA LEU A 121 1.33 3.85 -8.48
C LEU A 121 1.95 2.45 -8.45
N LEU A 122 3.01 2.26 -7.65
CA LEU A 122 3.66 0.98 -7.46
C LEU A 122 2.64 -0.06 -6.97
N LEU A 123 1.78 0.25 -6.01
CA LEU A 123 0.85 -0.71 -5.43
C LEU A 123 -0.43 -0.94 -6.24
N CYS A 124 -0.71 -0.15 -7.29
CA CYS A 124 -1.93 -0.30 -8.08
C CYS A 124 -1.75 -1.14 -9.36
N HIS A 125 -0.56 -1.16 -9.93
CA HIS A 125 -0.31 -1.84 -11.20
C HIS A 125 0.22 -3.26 -10.96
N LYS A 126 0.10 -4.13 -11.96
CA LYS A 126 0.92 -5.35 -11.98
C LYS A 126 2.36 -4.93 -12.23
N ALA A 127 3.33 -5.65 -11.66
CA ALA A 127 4.72 -5.46 -12.05
C ALA A 127 4.80 -5.51 -13.59
N LEU A 128 5.32 -4.44 -14.20
CA LEU A 128 5.73 -4.51 -15.60
C LEU A 128 6.75 -5.63 -15.67
N ALA A 129 6.54 -6.60 -16.57
CA ALA A 129 7.46 -7.69 -16.78
C ALA A 129 8.88 -7.12 -16.95
N ASP A 130 9.75 -7.40 -15.99
CA ASP A 130 11.21 -7.39 -16.05
C ASP A 130 11.96 -6.18 -16.63
N VAL A 131 11.36 -4.99 -16.79
CA VAL A 131 12.13 -3.82 -17.28
C VAL A 131 12.98 -3.14 -16.18
N PHE A 132 12.77 -3.47 -14.90
CA PHE A 132 13.51 -2.85 -13.79
C PHE A 132 14.00 -3.83 -12.72
N ILE A 133 14.14 -5.12 -13.07
CA ILE A 133 14.83 -6.08 -12.20
C ILE A 133 16.30 -6.09 -12.62
N ASP A 134 17.01 -5.05 -12.20
CA ASP A 134 18.42 -5.07 -11.78
C ASP A 134 18.93 -3.63 -11.71
N GLY A 135 19.25 -3.22 -10.50
CA GLY A 135 19.85 -1.95 -10.11
C GLY A 135 20.32 -2.06 -8.67
#